data_AF-A0AAD3T136-F1
#
_entry.id   AF-A0AAD3T136-F1
#
_cell.length_a   1.000
_cell.length_b   1.000
_cell.length_c   1.000
_cell.angle_alpha   90.00
_cell.angle_beta   90.00
_cell.angle_gamma   90.00
#
_symmetry.space_group_name_H-M   'P 1'
#
loop_
_entity.id
_entity.type
_entity.pdbx_description
1 polymer ?
#
loop_
_entity_poly.entity_id
_entity_poly.type
_entity_poly.pdbx_seq_one_letter_code
_entity_poly.pdbx_strand_id
1 'polypeptide(L)'
;MTPFCSASYPHPNRRNSKQDPEGCNIAGLTPSTLHYAVAHHAPKLVTLEQVNNFISNLNLLDQIGSYELNHIFAHSQRLNSDAIVSFVKALCKVAMSELQSPTDPHVFSLTKIVEVAHYNMNRIRLVWSRIWNVLSDFFVSIGLSENLSAAIFVMDSLLQLAMKFLEREELANYKFQNECLRPFVVVMQKSSSAKIRELIVRCISHMDLIRVSNVKSSWKSVFMVFTAAAADKRKSVVALAFETMEKIVREYFPFITETESMTFTDCV
;
A
#
# COMPACT_ATOMS: atom_id res chain seq x y z
N MET A 1 16.40 -0.80 -22.16
CA MET A 1 16.69 0.03 -20.96
C MET A 1 15.91 1.32 -21.10
N THR A 2 14.78 1.42 -20.40
CA THR A 2 14.02 2.67 -20.23
C THR A 2 14.13 3.02 -18.74
N PRO A 3 14.48 4.26 -18.37
CA PRO A 3 14.69 4.61 -16.97
C PRO A 3 13.36 4.81 -16.26
N PHE A 4 13.27 4.31 -15.02
CA PHE A 4 12.21 4.64 -14.08
C PHE A 4 12.25 6.14 -13.78
N CYS A 5 11.11 6.82 -13.92
CA CYS A 5 10.99 8.25 -13.64
C CYS A 5 10.83 8.45 -12.13
N SER A 6 11.91 8.85 -11.44
CA SER A 6 11.88 9.21 -10.02
C SER A 6 11.41 10.65 -9.85
N ALA A 7 10.18 10.86 -9.37
CA ALA A 7 9.72 12.18 -8.95
C ALA A 7 10.23 12.47 -7.51
N SER A 8 11.21 13.37 -7.40
CA SER A 8 11.71 13.90 -6.13
C SER A 8 10.75 14.97 -5.59
N TYR A 9 10.32 14.84 -4.34
CA TYR A 9 9.55 15.89 -3.63
C TYR A 9 10.35 16.46 -2.44
N PRO A 10 10.18 17.75 -2.09
CA PRO A 10 11.04 18.43 -1.13
C PRO A 10 10.64 18.17 0.33
N HIS A 11 11.64 18.11 1.21
CA HIS A 11 11.47 18.08 2.66
C HIS A 11 11.08 19.47 3.22
N PRO A 12 10.12 19.58 4.16
CA PRO A 12 9.90 20.81 4.90
C PRO A 12 10.85 20.94 6.10
N ASN A 13 11.60 22.05 6.12
CA ASN A 13 12.46 22.46 7.22
C ASN A 13 11.66 22.93 8.45
N ARG A 14 12.22 22.66 9.64
CA ARG A 14 11.69 23.02 10.96
C ARG A 14 12.01 24.47 11.35
N ARG A 15 11.01 25.11 11.99
CA ARG A 15 11.02 26.20 13.01
C ARG A 15 11.35 27.64 12.57
N ASN A 16 10.43 28.56 12.88
CA ASN A 16 10.61 29.49 13.99
C ASN A 16 9.31 30.14 14.50
N SER A 17 9.39 30.52 15.78
CA SER A 17 8.46 30.95 16.83
C SER A 17 7.79 32.34 16.75
N LYS A 18 6.79 32.55 17.64
CA LYS A 18 6.21 33.79 18.25
C LYS A 18 4.74 34.02 17.81
N GLN A 19 3.74 34.33 18.64
CA GLN A 19 3.62 34.94 19.98
C GLN A 19 2.24 34.57 20.59
N ASP A 20 2.18 34.30 21.89
CA ASP A 20 0.93 34.32 22.69
C ASP A 20 0.68 35.74 23.24
N PRO A 21 -0.58 36.11 23.49
CA PRO A 21 -0.86 36.95 24.66
C PRO A 21 -2.00 36.41 25.55
N GLU A 22 -1.63 36.28 26.83
CA GLU A 22 -2.36 36.69 28.04
C GLU A 22 -3.87 36.38 28.21
N GLY A 23 -4.14 35.51 29.21
CA GLY A 23 -4.72 35.95 30.49
C GLY A 23 -6.24 36.13 30.58
N CYS A 24 -6.93 35.15 31.15
CA CYS A 24 -8.16 35.42 31.90
C CYS A 24 -8.24 34.54 33.16
N ASN A 25 -8.04 35.17 34.31
CA ASN A 25 -8.32 34.63 35.64
C ASN A 25 -9.83 34.45 35.81
N ILE A 26 -10.26 33.26 36.23
CA ILE A 26 -11.60 33.08 36.82
C ILE A 26 -11.45 32.28 38.11
N ALA A 27 -11.22 33.00 39.20
CA ALA A 27 -11.50 32.51 40.55
C ALA A 27 -12.98 32.82 40.86
N GLY A 28 -13.73 31.79 41.27
CA GLY A 28 -15.03 31.94 41.93
C GLY A 28 -16.24 31.57 41.08
N LEU A 29 -16.56 30.27 40.97
CA LEU A 29 -17.92 29.79 40.69
C LEU A 29 -18.20 28.50 41.47
N THR A 30 -19.38 28.42 42.06
CA THR A 30 -19.91 27.36 42.94
C THR A 30 -20.27 26.07 42.18
N PRO A 31 -20.46 24.91 42.85
CA PRO A 31 -20.58 23.58 42.22
C PRO A 31 -21.86 23.28 41.42
N SER A 32 -22.52 24.27 40.80
CA SER A 32 -23.87 24.11 40.23
C SER A 32 -24.02 24.48 38.74
N THR A 33 -22.93 24.66 37.98
CA THR A 33 -23.02 24.99 36.54
C THR A 33 -22.23 24.04 35.62
N LEU A 34 -21.93 22.82 36.04
CA LEU A 34 -21.25 21.82 35.20
C LEU A 34 -22.26 20.99 34.36
N HIS A 35 -23.05 21.64 33.50
CA HIS A 35 -23.88 20.91 32.54
C HIS A 35 -24.00 21.53 31.14
N TYR A 36 -23.25 22.58 30.82
CA TYR A 36 -23.24 23.13 29.46
C TYR A 36 -21.83 23.59 29.10
N ALA A 37 -21.11 22.77 28.34
CA ALA A 37 -20.07 23.13 27.36
C ALA A 37 -18.98 22.05 27.23
N VAL A 38 -19.34 20.86 26.74
CA VAL A 38 -18.39 20.05 25.96
C VAL A 38 -19.14 19.42 24.79
N ALA A 39 -19.59 20.25 23.85
CA ALA A 39 -19.92 19.78 22.52
C ALA A 39 -18.59 19.51 21.80
N HIS A 40 -18.02 18.32 22.02
CA HIS A 40 -17.00 17.79 21.13
C HIS A 40 -17.60 17.75 19.73
N HIS A 41 -17.08 18.55 18.80
CA HIS A 41 -17.28 18.35 17.37
C HIS A 41 -16.68 17.00 16.97
N ALA A 42 -17.46 15.92 17.16
CA ALA A 42 -17.19 14.66 16.50
C ALA A 42 -17.33 14.90 14.99
N PRO A 43 -16.33 14.54 14.15
CA PRO A 43 -16.49 14.61 12.72
C PRO A 43 -17.68 13.74 12.32
N LYS A 44 -18.69 14.33 11.67
CA LYS A 44 -19.87 13.60 11.20
C LYS A 44 -19.41 12.41 10.36
N LEU A 45 -19.90 11.23 10.74
CA LEU A 45 -19.71 9.99 10.00
C LEU A 45 -20.26 10.16 8.57
N VAL A 46 -19.43 9.90 7.56
CA VAL A 46 -19.89 9.87 6.17
C VAL A 46 -20.80 8.66 5.99
N THR A 47 -22.02 8.87 5.49
CA THR A 47 -23.02 7.80 5.32
C THR A 47 -22.71 6.96 4.08
N LEU A 48 -23.18 5.71 4.06
CA LEU A 48 -23.03 4.83 2.90
C LEU A 48 -23.68 5.40 1.63
N GLU A 49 -24.76 6.16 1.79
CA GLU A 49 -25.44 6.87 0.72
C GLU A 49 -24.59 8.02 0.16
N GLN A 50 -23.90 8.78 1.02
CA GLN A 50 -22.92 9.79 0.58
C GLN A 50 -21.74 9.17 -0.16
N VAL A 51 -21.28 7.98 0.28
CA VAL A 51 -20.24 7.21 -0.43
C VAL A 51 -20.76 6.73 -1.78
N ASN A 52 -21.96 6.18 -1.86
CA ASN A 52 -22.55 5.70 -3.12
C ASN A 52 -22.82 6.85 -4.10
N ASN A 53 -23.29 8.00 -3.60
CA ASN A 53 -23.48 9.21 -4.40
C ASN A 53 -22.15 9.78 -4.89
N PHE A 54 -21.08 9.70 -4.08
CA PHE A 54 -19.74 10.06 -4.54
C PHE A 54 -19.29 9.15 -5.69
N ILE A 55 -19.47 7.83 -5.56
CA ILE A 55 -19.09 6.84 -6.59
C ILE A 55 -19.82 7.10 -7.91
N SER A 56 -21.13 7.33 -7.86
CA SER A 56 -21.96 7.60 -9.04
C SER A 56 -21.57 8.89 -9.75
N ASN A 57 -20.99 9.86 -9.01
CA ASN A 57 -20.54 11.15 -9.52
C ASN A 57 -19.04 11.19 -9.86
N LEU A 58 -18.32 10.06 -9.81
CA LEU A 58 -16.92 10.02 -10.27
C LEU A 58 -16.81 10.26 -11.79
N ASN A 59 -17.88 10.10 -12.56
CA ASN A 59 -17.88 10.52 -13.96
C ASN A 59 -17.93 12.06 -14.12
N LEU A 60 -18.09 12.82 -13.03
CA LEU A 60 -18.00 14.29 -12.96
C LEU A 60 -16.65 14.77 -12.38
N LEU A 61 -15.63 13.91 -12.32
CA LEU A 61 -14.29 14.21 -11.77
C LEU A 61 -13.64 15.47 -12.36
N ASP A 62 -14.00 15.87 -13.59
CA ASP A 62 -13.52 17.11 -14.22
C ASP A 62 -14.14 18.39 -13.60
N GLN A 63 -15.25 18.28 -12.88
CA GLN A 63 -15.99 19.42 -12.30
C GLN A 63 -15.73 19.63 -10.81
N ILE A 64 -15.21 18.62 -10.12
CA ILE A 64 -14.76 18.75 -8.72
C ILE A 64 -13.32 19.25 -8.78
N GLY A 65 -13.05 20.44 -8.25
CA GLY A 65 -11.70 20.97 -8.20
C GLY A 65 -10.71 19.92 -7.67
N SER A 66 -9.53 19.87 -8.28
CA SER A 66 -8.46 18.92 -7.90
C SER A 66 -8.12 19.01 -6.41
N TYR A 67 -8.39 20.17 -5.78
CA TYR A 67 -8.24 20.41 -4.35
C TYR A 67 -9.22 19.60 -3.50
N GLU A 68 -10.51 19.63 -3.79
CA GLU A 68 -11.56 18.92 -3.03
C GLU A 68 -11.40 17.40 -3.15
N LEU A 69 -10.99 16.90 -4.32
CA LEU A 69 -10.69 15.48 -4.53
C LEU A 69 -9.51 15.02 -3.67
N ASN A 70 -8.40 15.75 -3.73
CA ASN A 70 -7.22 15.43 -2.91
C ASN A 70 -7.54 15.51 -1.41
N HIS A 71 -8.43 16.44 -1.02
CA HIS A 71 -8.90 16.55 0.35
C HIS A 71 -9.64 15.29 0.81
N ILE A 72 -10.50 14.68 -0.01
CA ILE A 72 -11.24 13.46 0.34
C ILE A 72 -10.29 12.30 0.63
N PHE A 73 -9.32 12.03 -0.25
CA PHE A 73 -8.38 10.92 -0.08
C PHE A 73 -7.47 11.11 1.12
N ALA A 74 -6.95 12.33 1.34
CA ALA A 74 -6.14 12.66 2.50
C ALA A 74 -6.91 12.49 3.83
N HIS A 75 -8.21 12.81 3.84
CA HIS A 75 -9.06 12.68 5.03
C HIS A 75 -9.59 11.27 5.28
N SER A 76 -9.25 10.29 4.43
CA SER A 76 -9.67 8.89 4.60
C SER A 76 -9.28 8.29 5.96
N GLN A 77 -8.23 8.80 6.61
CA GLN A 77 -7.83 8.42 7.99
C GLN A 77 -8.90 8.71 9.04
N ARG A 78 -9.77 9.72 8.80
CA ARG A 78 -10.85 10.11 9.73
C ARG A 78 -12.10 9.25 9.59
N LEU A 79 -12.20 8.45 8.53
CA LEU A 79 -13.31 7.52 8.37
C LEU A 79 -13.29 6.47 9.49
N ASN A 80 -14.45 6.04 9.94
CA ASN A 80 -14.55 4.90 10.87
C ASN A 80 -14.17 3.58 10.17
N SER A 81 -14.08 2.52 10.95
CA SER A 81 -13.68 1.17 10.53
C SER A 81 -14.46 0.59 9.35
N ASP A 82 -15.77 0.79 9.30
CA ASP A 82 -16.61 0.24 8.22
C ASP A 82 -16.67 1.16 7.01
N ALA A 83 -16.68 2.47 7.25
CA ALA A 83 -16.67 3.49 6.20
C ALA A 83 -15.38 3.41 5.37
N ILE A 84 -14.20 3.23 6.00
CA ILE A 84 -12.94 3.11 5.26
C ILE A 84 -12.91 1.85 4.39
N VAL A 85 -13.42 0.71 4.90
CA VAL A 85 -13.44 -0.54 4.12
C VAL A 85 -14.38 -0.40 2.92
N SER A 86 -15.56 0.20 3.10
CA SER A 86 -16.49 0.49 2.00
C SER A 86 -15.90 1.47 0.99
N PHE A 87 -15.19 2.50 1.46
CA PHE A 87 -14.49 3.46 0.61
C PHE A 87 -13.40 2.80 -0.24
N VAL A 88 -12.56 1.95 0.34
CA VAL A 88 -11.53 1.22 -0.42
C VAL A 88 -12.16 0.26 -1.44
N LYS A 89 -13.23 -0.47 -1.07
CA LYS A 89 -13.95 -1.34 -2.02
C LYS A 89 -14.48 -0.57 -3.22
N ALA A 90 -15.08 0.59 -2.96
CA ALA A 90 -15.61 1.48 -3.99
C ALA A 90 -14.49 1.99 -4.91
N LEU A 91 -13.39 2.46 -4.34
CA LEU A 91 -12.25 2.96 -5.10
C LEU A 91 -11.62 1.86 -5.96
N CYS A 92 -11.48 0.64 -5.43
CA CYS A 92 -11.05 -0.52 -6.22
C CYS A 92 -11.99 -0.80 -7.40
N LYS A 93 -13.32 -0.72 -7.22
CA LYS A 93 -14.27 -0.90 -8.33
C LYS A 93 -14.08 0.12 -9.44
N VAL A 94 -13.86 1.38 -9.08
CA VAL A 94 -13.63 2.46 -10.05
C VAL A 94 -12.31 2.24 -10.78
N ALA A 95 -11.22 1.94 -10.05
CA ALA A 95 -9.93 1.61 -10.64
C ALA A 95 -10.01 0.41 -11.59
N MET A 96 -10.79 -0.62 -11.26
CA MET A 96 -10.98 -1.76 -12.16
C MET A 96 -11.60 -1.33 -13.49
N SER A 97 -12.57 -0.41 -13.49
CA SER A 97 -13.18 0.13 -14.71
C SER A 97 -12.23 1.01 -15.50
N GLU A 98 -11.48 1.89 -14.84
CA GLU A 98 -10.49 2.77 -15.48
C GLU A 98 -9.36 1.99 -16.18
N LEU A 99 -8.97 0.85 -15.59
CA LEU A 99 -7.89 0.00 -16.11
C LEU A 99 -8.33 -0.94 -17.23
N GLN A 100 -9.63 -1.02 -17.59
CA GLN A 100 -10.10 -1.89 -18.66
C GLN A 100 -9.61 -1.46 -20.05
N SER A 101 -9.27 -0.18 -20.23
CA SER A 101 -8.77 0.32 -21.52
C SER A 101 -7.50 -0.44 -21.96
N PRO A 102 -7.52 -1.15 -23.10
CA PRO A 102 -6.38 -1.95 -23.53
C PRO A 102 -5.15 -1.13 -23.93
N THR A 103 -5.38 0.07 -24.44
CA THR A 103 -4.33 0.92 -25.05
C THR A 103 -3.97 2.13 -24.19
N ASP A 104 -4.88 2.58 -23.34
CA ASP A 104 -4.68 3.75 -22.48
C ASP A 104 -5.36 3.56 -21.11
N PRO A 105 -4.84 2.67 -20.24
CA PRO A 105 -5.38 2.47 -18.91
C PRO A 105 -5.25 3.77 -18.11
N HIS A 106 -6.38 4.28 -17.63
CA HIS A 106 -6.35 5.45 -16.77
C HIS A 106 -5.98 4.99 -15.35
N VAL A 107 -4.92 5.59 -14.77
CA VAL A 107 -4.32 5.14 -13.50
C VAL A 107 -4.64 6.07 -12.33
N PHE A 108 -5.60 6.98 -12.48
CA PHE A 108 -5.94 7.96 -11.44
C PHE A 108 -6.39 7.26 -10.16
N SER A 109 -7.41 6.40 -10.24
CA SER A 109 -7.92 5.70 -9.07
C SER A 109 -6.91 4.71 -8.51
N LEU A 110 -6.06 4.11 -9.35
CA LEU A 110 -4.94 3.27 -8.90
C LEU A 110 -3.93 4.07 -8.05
N THR A 111 -3.58 5.28 -8.48
CA THR A 111 -2.71 6.19 -7.72
C THR A 111 -3.35 6.54 -6.37
N LYS A 112 -4.67 6.81 -6.36
CA LYS A 112 -5.40 7.09 -5.12
C LYS A 112 -5.52 5.89 -4.20
N ILE A 113 -5.57 4.66 -4.73
CA ILE A 113 -5.48 3.45 -3.91
C ILE A 113 -4.16 3.42 -3.14
N VAL A 114 -3.04 3.73 -3.79
CA VAL A 114 -1.71 3.75 -3.14
C VAL A 114 -1.66 4.82 -2.04
N GLU A 115 -2.14 6.03 -2.31
CA GLU A 115 -2.20 7.10 -1.31
C GLU A 115 -3.07 6.74 -0.11
N VAL A 116 -4.31 6.27 -0.36
CA VAL A 116 -5.26 5.89 0.70
C VAL A 116 -4.74 4.73 1.52
N ALA A 117 -4.16 3.71 0.88
CA ALA A 117 -3.53 2.60 1.59
C ALA A 117 -2.43 3.11 2.52
N HIS A 118 -1.54 4.00 2.02
CA HIS A 118 -0.48 4.61 2.82
C HIS A 118 -1.01 5.40 4.01
N TYR A 119 -1.99 6.27 3.81
CA TYR A 119 -2.58 7.04 4.89
C TYR A 119 -3.19 6.13 5.97
N ASN A 120 -3.76 4.98 5.61
CA ASN A 120 -4.48 4.14 6.56
C ASN A 120 -3.64 3.01 7.17
N MET A 121 -2.33 2.93 6.88
CA MET A 121 -1.43 1.87 7.39
C MET A 121 -1.33 1.81 8.93
N ASN A 122 -1.57 2.94 9.62
CA ASN A 122 -1.48 3.03 11.08
C ASN A 122 -2.79 2.69 11.82
N ARG A 123 -3.83 2.24 11.11
CA ARG A 123 -5.06 1.77 11.74
C ARG A 123 -4.84 0.52 12.58
N ILE A 124 -5.75 0.28 13.52
CA ILE A 124 -5.76 -0.96 14.31
C ILE A 124 -5.74 -2.19 13.39
N ARG A 125 -4.98 -3.21 13.81
CA ARG A 125 -4.66 -4.42 13.02
C ARG A 125 -5.89 -5.06 12.36
N LEU A 126 -6.98 -5.21 13.10
CA LEU A 126 -8.21 -5.83 12.59
C LEU A 126 -8.82 -5.04 11.41
N VAL A 127 -8.84 -3.72 11.51
CA VAL A 127 -9.39 -2.86 10.45
C VAL A 127 -8.44 -2.82 9.27
N TRP A 128 -7.14 -2.70 9.53
CA TRP A 128 -6.13 -2.77 8.48
C TRP A 128 -6.21 -4.08 7.69
N SER A 129 -6.31 -5.23 8.36
CA SER A 129 -6.46 -6.53 7.69
C SER A 129 -7.68 -6.56 6.77
N ARG A 130 -8.82 -6.00 7.19
CA ARG A 130 -10.02 -5.88 6.33
C ARG A 130 -9.78 -5.00 5.11
N ILE A 131 -9.05 -3.89 5.26
CA ILE A 131 -8.66 -3.01 4.13
C ILE A 131 -7.71 -3.77 3.20
N TRP A 132 -6.66 -4.38 3.75
CA TRP A 132 -5.64 -5.07 2.97
C TRP A 132 -6.20 -6.26 2.19
N ASN A 133 -7.16 -7.01 2.74
CA ASN A 133 -7.80 -8.10 2.01
C ASN A 133 -8.45 -7.59 0.71
N VAL A 134 -9.17 -6.46 0.77
CA VAL A 134 -9.77 -5.84 -0.42
C VAL A 134 -8.70 -5.42 -1.43
N LEU A 135 -7.63 -4.79 -0.95
CA LEU A 135 -6.52 -4.33 -1.80
C LEU A 135 -5.78 -5.50 -2.44
N SER A 136 -5.44 -6.52 -1.65
CA SER A 136 -4.77 -7.74 -2.10
C SER A 136 -5.57 -8.43 -3.20
N ASP A 137 -6.87 -8.61 -3.01
CA ASP A 137 -7.75 -9.20 -4.04
C ASP A 137 -7.75 -8.37 -5.33
N PHE A 138 -7.80 -7.03 -5.21
CA PHE A 138 -7.70 -6.12 -6.35
C PHE A 138 -6.35 -6.25 -7.08
N PHE A 139 -5.22 -6.20 -6.36
CA PHE A 139 -3.88 -6.31 -6.95
C PHE A 139 -3.68 -7.66 -7.65
N VAL A 140 -4.12 -8.77 -7.05
CA VAL A 140 -4.03 -10.10 -7.66
C VAL A 140 -4.93 -10.20 -8.89
N SER A 141 -6.17 -9.72 -8.82
CA SER A 141 -7.14 -9.79 -9.91
C SER A 141 -6.60 -9.08 -11.16
N ILE A 142 -6.14 -7.83 -11.02
CA ILE A 142 -5.63 -7.06 -12.17
C ILE A 142 -4.21 -7.51 -12.57
N GLY A 143 -3.37 -7.91 -11.62
CA GLY A 143 -2.03 -8.46 -11.91
C GLY A 143 -2.07 -9.76 -12.74
N LEU A 144 -3.19 -10.50 -12.68
CA LEU A 144 -3.45 -11.68 -13.49
C LEU A 144 -4.24 -11.40 -14.78
N SER A 145 -4.59 -10.14 -15.05
CA SER A 145 -5.35 -9.80 -16.24
C SER A 145 -4.53 -9.97 -17.53
N GLU A 146 -5.23 -10.19 -18.64
CA GLU A 146 -4.61 -10.26 -19.98
C GLU A 146 -4.18 -8.88 -20.49
N ASN A 147 -4.74 -7.80 -19.93
CA ASN A 147 -4.31 -6.44 -20.21
C ASN A 147 -2.94 -6.20 -19.57
N LEU A 148 -1.90 -6.43 -20.37
CA LEU A 148 -0.51 -6.32 -19.94
C LEU A 148 -0.18 -4.95 -19.33
N SER A 149 -0.71 -3.85 -19.89
CA SER A 149 -0.44 -2.51 -19.39
C SER A 149 -1.05 -2.32 -17.99
N ALA A 150 -2.30 -2.73 -17.80
CA ALA A 150 -2.96 -2.68 -16.50
C ALA A 150 -2.21 -3.54 -15.45
N ALA A 151 -1.83 -4.77 -15.81
CA ALA A 151 -1.06 -5.64 -14.94
C ALA A 151 0.29 -5.00 -14.55
N ILE A 152 1.02 -4.39 -15.50
CA ILE A 152 2.28 -3.68 -15.21
C ILE A 152 2.06 -2.54 -14.20
N PHE A 153 1.07 -1.68 -14.44
CA PHE A 153 0.80 -0.54 -13.54
C PHE A 153 0.42 -0.98 -12.12
N VAL A 154 -0.38 -2.04 -12.01
CA VAL A 154 -0.82 -2.57 -10.72
C VAL A 154 0.33 -3.25 -9.97
N MET A 155 1.20 -3.99 -10.66
CA MET A 155 2.38 -4.59 -10.02
C MET A 155 3.39 -3.54 -9.57
N ASP A 156 3.57 -2.45 -10.33
CA ASP A 156 4.40 -1.32 -9.90
C ASP A 156 3.80 -0.60 -8.68
N SER A 157 2.49 -0.36 -8.70
CA SER A 157 1.79 0.26 -7.57
C SER A 157 1.88 -0.59 -6.29
N LEU A 158 1.81 -1.92 -6.43
CA LEU A 158 2.03 -2.85 -5.32
C LEU A 158 3.47 -2.75 -4.78
N LEU A 159 4.48 -2.64 -5.65
CA LEU A 159 5.87 -2.44 -5.25
C LEU A 159 6.04 -1.15 -4.44
N GLN A 160 5.44 -0.05 -4.89
CA GLN A 160 5.48 1.24 -4.18
C GLN A 160 4.90 1.12 -2.77
N LEU A 161 3.78 0.39 -2.61
CA LEU A 161 3.22 0.11 -1.29
C LEU A 161 4.10 -0.81 -0.45
N ALA A 162 4.59 -1.91 -1.02
CA ALA A 162 5.45 -2.86 -0.33
C ALA A 162 6.70 -2.18 0.24
N MET A 163 7.33 -1.28 -0.51
CA MET A 163 8.47 -0.50 -0.05
C MET A 163 8.14 0.36 1.18
N LYS A 164 6.97 1.00 1.21
CA LYS A 164 6.48 1.75 2.38
C LYS A 164 6.13 0.84 3.57
N PHE A 165 5.68 -0.39 3.32
CA PHE A 165 5.41 -1.37 4.37
C PHE A 165 6.69 -1.86 5.04
N LEU A 166 7.74 -2.13 4.26
CA LEU A 166 9.02 -2.59 4.78
C LEU A 166 9.70 -1.52 5.66
N GLU A 167 9.49 -0.23 5.39
CA GLU A 167 9.98 0.86 6.25
C GLU A 167 9.43 0.80 7.68
N ARG A 168 8.31 0.09 7.92
CA ARG A 168 7.68 0.01 9.24
C ARG A 168 8.26 -1.15 10.04
N GLU A 169 8.45 -0.91 11.34
CA GLU A 169 8.83 -1.98 12.25
C GLU A 169 7.74 -3.04 12.36
N GLU A 170 8.12 -4.28 12.06
CA GLU A 170 7.28 -5.45 12.32
C GLU A 170 7.33 -5.86 13.81
N LEU A 171 6.15 -6.08 14.39
CA LEU A 171 6.01 -6.62 15.75
C LEU A 171 6.23 -8.14 15.73
N ALA A 172 6.91 -8.69 16.74
CA ALA A 172 7.33 -10.10 16.77
C ALA A 172 6.19 -11.13 16.52
N ASN A 173 4.95 -10.83 16.93
CA ASN A 173 3.77 -11.71 16.76
C ASN A 173 2.80 -11.22 15.67
N TYR A 174 3.22 -10.30 14.80
CA TYR A 174 2.42 -9.78 13.70
C TYR A 174 3.22 -9.70 12.41
N LYS A 175 3.14 -10.78 11.62
CA LYS A 175 3.86 -10.94 10.35
C LYS A 175 3.17 -10.25 9.16
N PHE A 176 2.84 -8.96 9.32
CA PHE A 176 2.09 -8.22 8.29
C PHE A 176 2.91 -7.97 7.03
N GLN A 177 4.23 -7.90 7.14
CA GLN A 177 5.08 -7.63 5.98
C GLN A 177 5.03 -8.82 5.00
N ASN A 178 5.01 -10.05 5.53
CA ASN A 178 4.79 -11.25 4.72
C ASN A 178 3.40 -11.25 4.03
N GLU A 179 2.35 -10.81 4.71
CA GLU A 179 1.02 -10.67 4.09
C GLU A 179 1.00 -9.62 2.97
N CYS A 180 1.86 -8.60 3.06
CA CYS A 180 1.99 -7.56 2.04
C CYS A 180 2.59 -8.08 0.73
N LEU A 181 3.53 -9.03 0.80
CA LEU A 181 4.18 -9.59 -0.40
C LEU A 181 3.44 -10.77 -1.02
N ARG A 182 2.46 -11.34 -0.31
CA ARG A 182 1.66 -12.47 -0.80
C ARG A 182 1.07 -12.26 -2.21
N PRO A 183 0.56 -11.07 -2.60
CA PRO A 183 0.08 -10.86 -3.97
C PRO A 183 1.16 -11.10 -5.03
N PHE A 184 2.42 -10.71 -4.80
CA PHE A 184 3.52 -11.01 -5.73
C PHE A 184 3.69 -12.52 -5.93
N VAL A 185 3.66 -13.29 -4.84
CA VAL A 185 3.77 -14.76 -4.89
C VAL A 185 2.64 -15.35 -5.74
N VAL A 186 1.40 -14.94 -5.49
CA VAL A 186 0.23 -15.48 -6.20
C VAL A 186 0.29 -15.14 -7.69
N VAL A 187 0.63 -13.90 -8.05
CA VAL A 187 0.71 -13.48 -9.46
C VAL A 187 1.88 -14.17 -10.17
N MET A 188 3.04 -14.31 -9.50
CA MET A 188 4.20 -15.02 -10.06
C MET A 188 3.86 -16.47 -10.42
N GLN A 189 3.13 -17.17 -9.55
CA GLN A 189 2.78 -18.58 -9.74
C GLN A 189 1.70 -18.80 -10.80
N LYS A 190 0.76 -17.86 -10.93
CA LYS A 190 -0.44 -18.05 -11.77
C LYS A 190 -0.39 -17.32 -13.12
N SER A 191 0.42 -16.26 -13.27
CA SER A 191 0.44 -15.48 -14.50
C SER A 191 1.01 -16.28 -15.66
N SER A 192 0.29 -16.34 -16.78
CA SER A 192 0.77 -16.92 -18.03
C SER A 192 1.79 -16.02 -18.74
N SER A 193 1.80 -14.72 -18.43
CA SER A 193 2.69 -13.73 -19.04
C SER A 193 4.10 -13.77 -18.46
N ALA A 194 5.05 -14.24 -19.27
CA ALA A 194 6.47 -14.21 -18.91
C ALA A 194 6.96 -12.80 -18.56
N LYS A 195 6.43 -11.76 -19.20
CA LYS A 195 6.82 -10.37 -18.95
C LYS A 195 6.38 -9.89 -17.56
N ILE A 196 5.19 -10.32 -17.10
CA ILE A 196 4.72 -10.01 -15.73
C ILE A 196 5.54 -10.79 -14.70
N ARG A 197 5.83 -12.07 -14.95
CA ARG A 197 6.70 -12.85 -14.05
C ARG A 197 8.10 -12.26 -13.94
N GLU A 198 8.70 -11.84 -15.06
CA GLU A 198 9.99 -11.14 -15.07
C GLU A 198 9.93 -9.80 -14.33
N LEU A 199 8.84 -9.03 -14.47
CA LEU A 199 8.61 -7.79 -13.72
C LEU A 199 8.57 -8.06 -12.21
N ILE A 200 7.86 -9.10 -11.77
CA ILE A 200 7.76 -9.45 -10.34
C ILE A 200 9.12 -9.77 -9.75
N VAL A 201 9.93 -10.58 -10.44
CA VAL A 201 11.30 -10.87 -9.99
C VAL A 201 12.09 -9.57 -9.84
N ARG A 202 12.01 -8.65 -10.80
CA ARG A 202 12.66 -7.32 -10.69
C ARG A 202 12.14 -6.49 -9.52
N CYS A 203 10.83 -6.49 -9.25
CA CYS A 203 10.25 -5.77 -8.12
C CYS A 203 10.83 -6.29 -6.80
N ILE A 204 10.88 -7.62 -6.61
CA ILE A 204 11.44 -8.23 -5.40
C ILE A 204 12.94 -7.97 -5.29
N SER A 205 13.72 -8.19 -6.36
CA SER A 205 15.16 -7.87 -6.37
C SER A 205 15.41 -6.41 -5.98
N HIS A 206 14.61 -5.48 -6.50
CA HIS A 206 14.74 -4.06 -6.19
C HIS A 206 14.46 -3.76 -4.71
N MET A 207 13.43 -4.37 -4.14
CA MET A 207 13.12 -4.21 -2.71
C MET A 207 14.25 -4.72 -1.83
N ASP A 208 14.76 -5.92 -2.10
CA ASP A 208 15.82 -6.54 -1.30
C ASP A 208 17.08 -5.67 -1.32
N LEU A 209 17.42 -5.08 -2.46
CA LEU A 209 18.58 -4.19 -2.58
C LEU A 209 18.45 -2.90 -1.76
N ILE A 210 17.25 -2.32 -1.68
CA ILE A 210 17.06 -1.03 -0.99
C ILE A 210 16.78 -1.23 0.50
N ARG A 211 16.16 -2.35 0.87
CA ARG A 211 15.52 -2.56 2.18
C ARG A 211 15.89 -3.89 2.82
N VAL A 212 17.04 -4.49 2.50
CA VAL A 212 17.46 -5.82 2.99
C VAL A 212 17.24 -6.03 4.50
N SER A 213 17.64 -5.07 5.34
CA SER A 213 17.52 -5.16 6.80
C SER A 213 16.09 -5.05 7.32
N ASN A 214 15.16 -4.64 6.46
CA ASN A 214 13.75 -4.42 6.75
C ASN A 214 12.84 -5.55 6.24
N VAL A 215 13.35 -6.49 5.44
CA VAL A 215 12.55 -7.54 4.79
C VAL A 215 11.92 -8.48 5.82
N LYS A 216 12.55 -8.69 6.99
CA LYS A 216 12.06 -9.50 8.14
C LYS A 216 11.20 -10.68 7.69
N SER A 217 9.98 -10.88 8.22
CA SER A 217 9.16 -12.07 7.94
C SER A 217 8.79 -12.25 6.46
N SER A 218 8.98 -11.20 5.65
CA SER A 218 8.73 -11.22 4.21
C SER A 218 9.74 -12.04 3.42
N TRP A 219 10.88 -12.41 4.01
CA TRP A 219 11.87 -13.29 3.37
C TRP A 219 11.23 -14.61 2.90
N LYS A 220 10.21 -15.11 3.62
CA LYS A 220 9.42 -16.26 3.18
C LYS A 220 8.78 -16.02 1.80
N SER A 221 8.09 -14.90 1.61
CA SER A 221 7.47 -14.55 0.32
C SER A 221 8.52 -14.28 -0.76
N VAL A 222 9.65 -13.65 -0.41
CA VAL A 222 10.79 -13.43 -1.31
C VAL A 222 11.30 -14.77 -1.86
N PHE A 223 11.57 -15.74 -0.97
CA PHE A 223 12.00 -17.07 -1.40
C PHE A 223 10.94 -17.79 -2.22
N MET A 224 9.67 -17.72 -1.85
CA MET A 224 8.60 -18.31 -2.66
C MET A 224 8.55 -17.76 -4.09
N VAL A 225 8.79 -16.45 -4.27
CA VAL A 225 8.88 -15.83 -5.62
C VAL A 225 10.09 -16.38 -6.37
N PHE A 226 11.28 -16.40 -5.76
CA PHE A 226 12.49 -16.87 -6.44
C PHE A 226 12.45 -18.36 -6.75
N THR A 227 11.89 -19.20 -5.87
CA THR A 227 11.67 -20.63 -6.14
C THR A 227 10.74 -20.83 -7.33
N ALA A 228 9.63 -20.08 -7.41
CA ALA A 228 8.75 -20.13 -8.58
C ALA A 228 9.45 -19.64 -9.87
N ALA A 229 10.28 -18.61 -9.77
CA ALA A 229 11.04 -18.05 -10.89
C ALA A 229 12.15 -18.98 -11.39
N ALA A 230 12.81 -19.71 -10.49
CA ALA A 230 13.84 -20.69 -10.83
C ALA A 230 13.26 -21.87 -11.64
N ALA A 231 11.96 -22.17 -11.47
CA ALA A 231 11.24 -23.18 -12.23
C ALA A 231 10.59 -22.65 -13.53
N ASP A 232 10.83 -21.38 -13.92
CA ASP A 232 10.23 -20.79 -15.11
C ASP A 232 10.77 -21.42 -16.41
N LYS A 233 9.91 -21.51 -17.43
CA LYS A 233 10.29 -21.97 -18.77
C LYS A 233 11.22 -20.97 -19.48
N ARG A 234 11.19 -19.70 -19.09
CA ARG A 234 11.96 -18.62 -19.69
C ARG A 234 13.31 -18.47 -18.99
N LYS A 235 14.38 -18.75 -19.73
CA LYS A 235 15.76 -18.60 -19.24
C LYS A 235 16.08 -17.21 -18.67
N SER A 236 15.47 -16.13 -19.19
CA SER A 236 15.67 -14.77 -18.67
C SER A 236 15.16 -14.61 -17.24
N VAL A 237 14.01 -15.19 -16.93
CA VAL A 237 13.40 -15.15 -15.58
C VAL A 237 14.23 -15.99 -14.61
N VAL A 238 14.60 -17.21 -15.05
CA VAL A 238 15.45 -18.11 -14.27
C VAL A 238 16.79 -17.46 -13.94
N ALA A 239 17.50 -16.92 -14.94
CA ALA A 239 18.79 -16.26 -14.75
C ALA A 239 18.70 -15.10 -13.75
N LEU A 240 17.71 -14.22 -13.89
CA LEU A 240 17.52 -13.09 -12.99
C LEU A 240 17.27 -13.54 -11.52
N ALA A 241 16.51 -14.61 -11.32
CA ALA A 241 16.26 -15.17 -10.00
C ALA A 241 17.54 -15.73 -9.36
N PHE A 242 18.34 -16.49 -10.13
CA PHE A 242 19.61 -17.03 -9.65
C PHE A 242 20.64 -15.94 -9.36
N GLU A 243 20.79 -14.96 -10.25
CA GLU A 243 21.70 -13.82 -10.04
C GLU A 243 21.33 -13.03 -8.77
N THR A 244 20.04 -12.78 -8.55
CA THR A 244 19.58 -12.07 -7.35
C THR A 244 19.81 -12.92 -6.10
N MET A 245 19.48 -14.21 -6.14
CA MET A 245 19.67 -15.12 -5.01
C MET A 245 21.16 -15.25 -4.63
N GLU A 246 22.04 -15.38 -5.62
CA GLU A 246 23.48 -15.42 -5.39
C GLU A 246 23.95 -14.16 -4.66
N LYS A 247 23.47 -12.98 -5.10
CA LYS A 247 23.77 -11.72 -4.42
C LYS A 247 23.27 -11.70 -2.98
N ILE A 248 22.03 -12.12 -2.75
CA ILE A 248 21.43 -12.18 -1.40
C ILE A 248 22.25 -13.09 -0.48
N VAL A 249 22.62 -14.29 -0.93
CA VAL A 249 23.40 -15.22 -0.12
C VAL A 249 24.81 -14.70 0.14
N ARG A 250 25.46 -14.06 -0.83
CA ARG A 250 26.82 -13.54 -0.68
C ARG A 250 26.90 -12.30 0.20
N GLU A 251 25.95 -11.39 0.06
CA GLU A 251 26.03 -10.04 0.66
C GLU A 251 25.09 -9.86 1.86
N TYR A 252 23.99 -10.60 1.94
CA TYR A 252 22.86 -10.30 2.82
C TYR A 252 22.42 -11.46 3.72
N PHE A 253 23.12 -12.59 3.69
CA PHE A 253 22.80 -13.77 4.49
C PHE A 253 22.57 -13.52 5.99
N PRO A 254 23.36 -12.66 6.69
CA PRO A 254 23.12 -12.35 8.10
C PRO A 254 21.72 -11.79 8.39
N PHE A 255 21.16 -10.96 7.50
CA PHE A 255 19.83 -10.36 7.69
C PHE A 255 18.69 -11.38 7.59
N ILE A 256 18.93 -12.53 6.95
CA ILE A 256 17.93 -13.58 6.79
C ILE A 256 17.87 -14.43 8.07
N THR A 257 19.04 -14.79 8.62
CA THR A 257 19.14 -15.68 9.79
C THR A 257 18.68 -15.00 11.09
N GLU A 258 18.70 -13.67 11.16
CA GLU A 258 18.18 -12.88 12.28
C GLU A 258 16.64 -12.86 12.35
N THR A 259 15.94 -13.19 11.26
CA THR A 259 14.48 -13.00 11.18
C THR A 259 13.70 -14.14 11.84
N GLU A 260 14.03 -15.41 11.53
CA GLU A 260 13.40 -16.62 12.10
C GLU A 260 14.09 -17.88 11.53
N SER A 261 14.45 -18.86 12.37
CA SER A 261 15.11 -20.10 11.91
C SER A 261 14.28 -20.94 10.92
N MET A 262 12.96 -20.76 10.86
CA MET A 262 12.07 -21.49 9.93
C MET A 262 11.90 -20.80 8.56
N THR A 263 12.55 -19.65 8.33
CA THR A 263 12.44 -18.94 7.03
C THR A 263 12.93 -19.80 5.86
N PHE A 264 13.87 -20.72 6.11
CA PHE A 264 14.44 -21.61 5.11
C PHE A 264 13.75 -22.97 4.99
N THR A 265 12.94 -23.40 5.97
CA THR A 265 12.37 -24.76 5.98
C THR A 265 11.25 -24.96 4.96
N ASP A 266 10.64 -23.87 4.47
CA ASP A 266 9.62 -23.91 3.41
C ASP A 266 10.23 -23.78 2.00
N CYS A 267 11.56 -23.69 1.90
CA CYS A 267 12.29 -23.47 0.64
C CYS A 267 12.88 -24.76 0.03
N VAL A 268 12.63 -25.92 0.64
CA VAL A 268 13.12 -27.24 0.21
C VAL A 268 11.96 -28.10 -0.28
#